data_AF-A0A482VYU0-F1
#
_entry.id   AF-A0A482VYU0-F1
#
_cell.length_a   1.000
_cell.length_b   1.000
_cell.length_c   1.000
_cell.angle_alpha   90.00
_cell.angle_beta   90.00
_cell.angle_gamma   90.00
#
_symmetry.space_group_name_H-M   'P 1'
#
loop_
_entity.id
_entity.type
_entity.pdbx_description
1 polymer ?
#
loop_
_entity_poly.entity_id
_entity_poly.type
_entity_poly.pdbx_seq_one_letter_code
_entity_poly.pdbx_strand_id
1 'polypeptide(L)'
;MNNLSLFCILQILLITGASAAEPGQICEYEHDIRTYFCKNIHDTFPNHFYGNYHLKCVNCSIGIFSNKTFPYTNSLVSFNVSESGIRSITSRAFSSLSNVQYIYAQNNDILDVAPEAFWGLRQVYELHLENNNIAAIFPGFLADLEASSVDLKNNKIKTLPKGGFEGSLSILILDLSKNSIKTIHEDAFLDLESIEVLNLETNKICHLTLGLFKHLSTLKQLNLADNNLSKFTIGTFSGLKNLNSLNLANNTISVFDSNVLIAFNHLSKLDIAGNGIYYFDAHSLYTNVPTMRLLRIDDNLLSCGHLINIIKYFKKVNVEVVNISGRYEIQNVNGIACTEMTINHPVEFKQFLQVVNDDTKKAILYC
;
A
#
# COMPACT_ATOMS: atom_id res chain seq x y z
N MET A 1 -34.38 36.52 -42.07
CA MET A 1 -34.34 36.80 -40.61
C MET A 1 -35.66 36.30 -40.03
N ASN A 2 -35.78 35.32 -39.13
CA ASN A 2 -34.82 34.49 -38.40
C ASN A 2 -35.50 33.12 -38.16
N ASN A 3 -34.99 32.07 -38.81
CA ASN A 3 -35.32 30.66 -38.54
C ASN A 3 -34.37 30.06 -37.50
N LEU A 4 -33.94 30.86 -36.50
CA LEU A 4 -32.99 30.45 -35.47
C LEU A 4 -33.64 29.94 -34.17
N SER A 5 -34.98 29.93 -34.03
CA SER A 5 -35.61 29.56 -32.75
C SER A 5 -36.07 28.10 -32.64
N LEU A 6 -36.21 27.35 -33.74
CA LEU A 6 -36.69 25.95 -33.67
C LEU A 6 -35.55 24.94 -33.46
N PHE A 7 -34.34 25.23 -33.92
CA PHE A 7 -33.18 24.34 -33.73
C PHE A 7 -32.63 24.35 -32.30
N CYS A 8 -32.73 25.49 -31.59
CA CYS A 8 -32.37 25.55 -30.16
C CYS A 8 -33.38 24.82 -29.26
N ILE A 9 -34.67 24.75 -29.65
CA ILE A 9 -35.69 24.08 -28.83
C ILE A 9 -35.63 22.56 -29.03
N LEU A 10 -35.27 22.07 -30.23
CA LEU A 10 -35.05 20.63 -30.45
C LEU A 10 -33.75 20.09 -29.82
N GLN A 11 -32.71 20.92 -29.67
CA GLN A 11 -31.48 20.50 -28.97
C GLN A 11 -31.66 20.43 -27.44
N ILE A 12 -32.64 21.13 -26.87
CA ILE A 12 -32.96 21.05 -25.44
C ILE A 12 -33.81 19.80 -25.14
N LEU A 13 -34.64 19.34 -26.08
CA LEU A 13 -35.48 18.15 -25.92
C LEU A 13 -34.74 16.81 -26.18
N LEU A 14 -33.57 16.83 -26.81
CA LEU A 14 -32.70 15.64 -26.98
C LEU A 14 -31.74 15.41 -25.80
N ILE A 15 -31.66 16.33 -24.82
CA ILE A 15 -30.87 16.17 -23.59
C ILE A 15 -31.68 15.40 -22.52
N THR A 16 -32.99 15.33 -22.65
CA THR A 16 -33.84 14.51 -21.79
C THR A 16 -33.93 13.08 -22.34
N GLY A 17 -32.84 12.32 -22.21
CA GLY A 17 -32.93 10.88 -21.98
C GLY A 17 -33.47 10.64 -20.57
N ALA A 18 -34.69 11.14 -20.31
CA ALA A 18 -35.37 11.01 -19.04
C ALA A 18 -35.89 9.57 -18.91
N SER A 19 -34.97 8.66 -18.58
CA SER A 19 -35.29 7.67 -17.55
C SER A 19 -35.78 8.48 -16.37
N ALA A 20 -37.04 8.31 -15.97
CA ALA A 20 -37.65 9.05 -14.88
C ALA A 20 -36.76 8.98 -13.64
N ALA A 21 -35.96 10.03 -13.41
CA ALA A 21 -35.20 10.17 -12.19
C ALA A 21 -36.20 10.23 -11.05
N GLU A 22 -36.00 9.41 -10.02
CA GLU A 22 -36.85 9.46 -8.84
C GLU A 22 -36.86 10.90 -8.28
N PRO A 23 -38.00 11.38 -7.76
CA PRO A 23 -38.10 12.75 -7.24
C PRO A 23 -37.07 12.97 -6.12
N GLY A 24 -36.06 13.80 -6.39
CA GLY A 24 -35.03 14.17 -5.40
C GLY A 24 -33.58 13.88 -5.80
N GLN A 25 -33.32 13.17 -6.91
CA GLN A 25 -31.98 13.00 -7.47
C GLN A 25 -31.57 14.22 -8.29
N ILE A 26 -30.51 14.92 -7.90
CA ILE A 26 -30.07 16.17 -8.55
C ILE A 26 -28.55 16.15 -8.72
N CYS A 27 -28.05 16.50 -9.90
CA CYS A 27 -26.65 16.78 -10.15
C CYS A 27 -26.46 18.26 -10.51
N GLU A 28 -25.78 19.01 -9.65
CA GLU A 28 -25.49 20.43 -9.81
C GLU A 28 -24.05 20.62 -10.29
N TYR A 29 -23.81 21.54 -11.23
CA TYR A 29 -22.46 21.80 -11.76
C TYR A 29 -21.84 23.05 -11.13
N GLU A 30 -20.65 22.90 -10.57
CA GLU A 30 -19.82 24.00 -10.09
C GLU A 30 -18.75 24.35 -11.12
N HIS A 31 -18.87 25.56 -11.67
CA HIS A 31 -18.02 26.01 -12.79
C HIS A 31 -16.55 26.20 -12.41
N ASP A 32 -16.28 26.76 -11.23
CA ASP A 32 -14.93 27.16 -10.82
C ASP A 32 -13.98 25.97 -10.67
N ILE A 33 -14.52 24.84 -10.19
CA ILE A 33 -13.77 23.59 -9.99
C ILE A 33 -14.17 22.48 -10.98
N ARG A 34 -14.97 22.80 -11.98
CA ARG A 34 -15.38 21.86 -13.05
C ARG A 34 -15.95 20.54 -12.52
N THR A 35 -16.78 20.60 -11.48
CA THR A 35 -17.26 19.42 -10.75
C THR A 35 -18.78 19.34 -10.73
N TYR A 36 -19.33 18.16 -11.03
CA TYR A 36 -20.73 17.83 -10.79
C TYR A 36 -20.91 17.26 -9.38
N PHE A 37 -21.82 17.82 -8.61
CA PHE A 37 -22.25 17.32 -7.30
C PHE A 37 -23.61 16.64 -7.44
N CYS A 38 -23.59 15.31 -7.45
CA CYS A 38 -24.79 14.49 -7.51
C CYS A 38 -25.22 14.10 -6.09
N LYS A 39 -26.48 14.38 -5.73
CA LYS A 39 -27.04 14.15 -4.40
C LYS A 39 -28.11 13.05 -4.44
N ASN A 40 -28.17 12.23 -3.38
CA ASN A 40 -29.21 11.21 -3.16
C ASN A 40 -29.30 10.15 -4.28
N ILE A 41 -28.18 9.76 -4.88
CA ILE A 41 -28.15 8.71 -5.92
C ILE A 41 -28.27 7.35 -5.24
N HIS A 42 -29.26 6.55 -5.64
CA HIS A 42 -29.55 5.23 -5.05
C HIS A 42 -29.01 4.03 -5.82
N ASP A 43 -28.64 4.17 -7.10
CA ASP A 43 -28.07 3.05 -7.88
C ASP A 43 -27.51 3.56 -9.20
N THR A 44 -28.28 4.42 -9.87
CA THR A 44 -28.04 4.88 -11.24
C THR A 44 -27.92 6.40 -11.30
N PHE A 45 -26.87 6.87 -11.96
CA PHE A 45 -26.72 8.30 -12.25
C PHE A 45 -27.65 8.71 -13.41
N PRO A 46 -28.37 9.85 -13.29
CA PRO A 46 -29.47 10.18 -14.20
C PRO A 46 -28.99 10.74 -15.56
N ASN A 47 -27.75 11.20 -15.67
CA ASN A 47 -27.29 12.03 -16.78
C ASN A 47 -26.03 11.48 -17.47
N HIS A 48 -25.79 12.00 -18.66
CA HIS A 48 -24.51 11.90 -19.35
C HIS A 48 -23.60 13.04 -18.88
N PHE A 49 -22.35 12.72 -18.60
CA PHE A 49 -21.31 13.67 -18.21
C PHE A 49 -20.22 13.67 -19.28
N TYR A 50 -20.43 14.52 -20.30
CA TYR A 50 -19.47 14.74 -21.38
C TYR A 50 -18.70 16.03 -21.16
N GLY A 51 -17.40 15.99 -21.41
CA GLY A 51 -16.40 17.01 -21.06
C GLY A 51 -15.44 16.54 -19.97
N ASN A 52 -14.27 17.20 -19.90
CA ASN A 52 -13.24 16.89 -18.90
C ASN A 52 -13.68 17.42 -17.52
N TYR A 53 -14.62 16.72 -16.89
CA TYR A 53 -15.24 17.11 -15.62
C TYR A 53 -14.98 16.09 -14.53
N HIS A 54 -15.10 16.55 -13.29
CA HIS A 54 -15.09 15.72 -12.10
C HIS A 54 -16.54 15.47 -11.65
N LEU A 55 -16.79 14.34 -11.00
CA LEU A 55 -18.08 14.04 -10.38
C LEU A 55 -17.87 13.67 -8.92
N LYS A 56 -18.70 14.20 -8.03
CA LYS A 56 -18.76 13.81 -6.62
C LYS A 56 -20.19 13.43 -6.23
N CYS A 57 -20.34 12.23 -5.69
CA CYS A 57 -21.57 11.77 -5.08
C CYS A 57 -21.62 12.21 -3.62
N VAL A 58 -22.74 12.79 -3.20
CA VAL A 58 -22.97 13.25 -1.83
C VAL A 58 -24.24 12.60 -1.32
N ASN A 59 -24.17 11.94 -0.16
CA ASN A 59 -25.30 11.22 0.42
C ASN A 59 -25.90 10.17 -0.55
N CYS A 60 -25.03 9.39 -1.19
CA CYS A 60 -25.44 8.36 -2.13
C CYS A 60 -25.50 7.00 -1.45
N SER A 61 -26.35 6.11 -1.95
CA SER A 61 -26.54 4.77 -1.42
C SER A 61 -26.62 3.80 -2.59
N ILE A 62 -25.47 3.50 -3.21
CA ILE A 62 -25.39 2.76 -4.48
C ILE A 62 -25.55 1.25 -4.27
N GLY A 63 -25.07 0.67 -3.16
CA GLY A 63 -25.20 -0.76 -2.88
C GLY A 63 -24.38 -1.68 -3.82
N ILE A 64 -24.72 -1.73 -5.12
CA ILE A 64 -24.03 -2.52 -6.14
C ILE A 64 -23.57 -1.59 -7.26
N PHE A 65 -22.26 -1.45 -7.41
CA PHE A 65 -21.68 -0.69 -8.53
C PHE A 65 -21.60 -1.59 -9.77
N SER A 66 -22.36 -1.25 -10.80
CA SER A 66 -22.47 -2.05 -12.03
C SER A 66 -22.43 -1.17 -13.29
N ASN A 67 -22.46 -1.81 -14.48
CA ASN A 67 -22.56 -1.07 -15.74
C ASN A 67 -23.88 -0.27 -15.89
N LYS A 68 -24.88 -0.54 -15.03
CA LYS A 68 -26.12 0.24 -14.95
C LYS A 68 -26.01 1.45 -14.02
N THR A 69 -24.96 1.53 -13.20
CA THR A 69 -24.71 2.70 -12.35
C THR A 69 -24.38 3.91 -13.22
N PHE A 70 -23.59 3.70 -14.28
CA PHE A 70 -23.40 4.66 -15.37
C PHE A 70 -23.93 4.07 -16.69
N PRO A 71 -25.24 4.17 -16.94
CA PRO A 71 -25.89 3.50 -18.08
C PRO A 71 -25.50 4.11 -19.43
N TYR A 72 -24.87 5.28 -19.41
CA TYR A 72 -24.43 6.01 -20.58
C TYR A 72 -22.92 6.19 -20.59
N THR A 73 -22.34 6.32 -21.79
CA THR A 73 -20.91 6.66 -21.93
C THR A 73 -20.62 8.06 -21.40
N ASN A 74 -19.51 8.19 -20.66
CA ASN A 74 -19.07 9.44 -20.07
C ASN A 74 -17.60 9.71 -20.40
N SER A 75 -17.20 10.97 -20.28
CA SER A 75 -15.79 11.39 -20.45
C SER A 75 -15.25 12.07 -19.19
N LEU A 76 -15.70 11.62 -18.02
CA LEU A 76 -15.25 12.13 -16.73
C LEU A 76 -13.73 11.94 -16.57
N VAL A 77 -13.07 12.94 -15.97
CA VAL A 77 -11.67 12.86 -15.55
C VAL A 77 -11.57 12.17 -14.20
N SER A 78 -12.50 12.47 -13.30
CA SER A 78 -12.63 11.72 -12.05
C SER A 78 -14.08 11.50 -11.67
N PHE A 79 -14.32 10.45 -10.91
CA PHE A 79 -15.56 10.32 -10.16
C PHE A 79 -15.26 9.86 -8.73
N ASN A 80 -16.04 10.41 -7.81
CA ASN A 80 -15.97 10.12 -6.40
C ASN A 80 -17.31 9.58 -5.92
N VAL A 81 -17.28 8.31 -5.53
CA VAL A 81 -18.36 7.56 -4.86
C VAL A 81 -17.85 7.01 -3.53
N SER A 82 -16.90 7.70 -2.90
CA SER A 82 -16.52 7.36 -1.52
C SER A 82 -17.73 7.52 -0.61
N GLU A 83 -17.82 6.71 0.44
CA GLU A 83 -18.91 6.82 1.43
C GLU A 83 -20.32 6.69 0.80
N SER A 84 -20.45 5.87 -0.23
CA SER A 84 -21.70 5.67 -0.99
C SER A 84 -22.37 4.32 -0.74
N GLY A 85 -21.97 3.59 0.31
CA GLY A 85 -22.54 2.31 0.72
C GLY A 85 -22.38 1.17 -0.30
N ILE A 86 -21.36 1.23 -1.16
CA ILE A 86 -21.09 0.18 -2.16
C ILE A 86 -20.63 -1.08 -1.43
N ARG A 87 -21.25 -2.23 -1.74
CA ARG A 87 -20.92 -3.54 -1.19
C ARG A 87 -20.33 -4.49 -2.21
N SER A 88 -20.63 -4.29 -3.50
CA SER A 88 -20.13 -5.13 -4.58
C SER A 88 -19.86 -4.33 -5.85
N ILE A 89 -18.82 -4.70 -6.59
CA ILE A 89 -18.51 -4.20 -7.93
C ILE A 89 -18.67 -5.37 -8.92
N THR A 90 -19.57 -5.23 -9.88
CA THR A 90 -19.84 -6.29 -10.86
C THR A 90 -18.83 -6.29 -12.00
N SER A 91 -18.82 -7.35 -12.82
CA SER A 91 -17.98 -7.41 -14.02
C SER A 91 -18.28 -6.24 -14.96
N ARG A 92 -17.22 -5.66 -15.52
CA ARG A 92 -17.26 -4.53 -16.46
C ARG A 92 -18.05 -3.33 -15.94
N ALA A 93 -18.09 -3.12 -14.63
CA ALA A 93 -18.91 -2.07 -14.05
C ALA A 93 -18.51 -0.65 -14.51
N PHE A 94 -17.25 -0.46 -14.88
CA PHE A 94 -16.73 0.82 -15.35
C PHE A 94 -16.66 0.93 -16.89
N SER A 95 -17.31 0.03 -17.65
CA SER A 95 -17.20 0.00 -19.12
C SER A 95 -17.59 1.30 -19.83
N SER A 96 -18.40 2.13 -19.16
CA SER A 96 -18.87 3.41 -19.68
C SER A 96 -17.96 4.60 -19.33
N LEU A 97 -16.84 4.37 -18.63
CA LEU A 97 -15.95 5.41 -18.06
C LEU A 97 -14.54 5.37 -18.69
N SER A 98 -14.44 5.38 -20.02
CA SER A 98 -13.20 5.11 -20.74
C SER A 98 -12.07 6.13 -20.54
N ASN A 99 -12.38 7.36 -20.10
CA ASN A 99 -11.41 8.46 -19.98
C ASN A 99 -11.07 8.81 -18.53
N VAL A 100 -11.55 8.03 -17.56
CA VAL A 100 -11.35 8.34 -16.14
C VAL A 100 -9.91 8.13 -15.73
N GLN A 101 -9.38 9.10 -15.00
CA GLN A 101 -8.02 9.13 -14.47
C GLN A 101 -8.00 8.92 -12.96
N TYR A 102 -9.02 9.39 -12.23
CA TYR A 102 -9.07 9.26 -10.77
C TYR A 102 -10.39 8.63 -10.33
N ILE A 103 -10.30 7.51 -9.63
CA ILE A 103 -11.46 6.77 -9.13
C ILE A 103 -11.39 6.76 -7.61
N TYR A 104 -12.37 7.39 -6.97
CA TYR A 104 -12.48 7.41 -5.51
C TYR A 104 -13.66 6.53 -5.06
N ALA A 105 -13.34 5.35 -4.51
CA ALA A 105 -14.30 4.39 -3.99
C ALA A 105 -13.95 3.90 -2.56
N GLN A 106 -13.10 4.65 -1.86
CA GLN A 106 -12.72 4.42 -0.47
C GLN A 106 -13.88 4.64 0.51
N ASN A 107 -13.73 4.14 1.74
CA ASN A 107 -14.73 4.28 2.81
C ASN A 107 -16.12 3.75 2.39
N ASN A 108 -16.15 2.61 1.70
CA ASN A 108 -17.38 1.89 1.38
C ASN A 108 -17.39 0.53 2.13
N ASP A 109 -18.37 -0.31 1.82
CA ASP A 109 -18.49 -1.66 2.38
C ASP A 109 -18.10 -2.74 1.35
N ILE A 110 -17.25 -2.42 0.37
CA ILE A 110 -16.96 -3.30 -0.77
C ILE A 110 -16.37 -4.61 -0.25
N LEU A 111 -17.12 -5.69 -0.41
CA LEU A 111 -16.72 -7.04 -0.04
C LEU A 111 -16.33 -7.84 -1.28
N ASP A 112 -17.14 -7.74 -2.32
CA ASP A 112 -17.04 -8.56 -3.53
C ASP A 112 -16.68 -7.71 -4.74
N VAL A 113 -15.55 -8.03 -5.38
CA VAL A 113 -15.16 -7.49 -6.69
C VAL A 113 -15.20 -8.64 -7.68
N ALA A 114 -16.02 -8.53 -8.71
CA ALA A 114 -16.15 -9.57 -9.72
C ALA A 114 -14.94 -9.58 -10.68
N PRO A 115 -14.65 -10.71 -11.34
CA PRO A 115 -13.69 -10.76 -12.45
C PRO A 115 -14.03 -9.72 -13.53
N GLU A 116 -13.01 -9.13 -14.15
CA GLU A 116 -13.15 -8.06 -15.15
C GLU A 116 -13.89 -6.81 -14.64
N ALA A 117 -14.03 -6.60 -13.32
CA ALA A 117 -14.71 -5.43 -12.77
C ALA A 117 -14.17 -4.11 -13.35
N PHE A 118 -12.84 -4.02 -13.47
CA PHE A 118 -12.08 -2.85 -13.94
C PHE A 118 -11.85 -2.81 -15.46
N TRP A 119 -12.47 -3.71 -16.21
CA TRP A 119 -12.29 -3.78 -17.65
C TRP A 119 -12.62 -2.45 -18.34
N GLY A 120 -11.74 -2.05 -19.26
CA GLY A 120 -11.89 -0.83 -20.06
C GLY A 120 -11.30 0.43 -19.42
N LEU A 121 -10.76 0.33 -18.20
CA LEU A 121 -10.04 1.40 -17.52
C LEU A 121 -8.59 1.47 -18.03
N ARG A 122 -8.38 2.25 -19.10
CA ARG A 122 -7.12 2.29 -19.85
C ARG A 122 -6.16 3.42 -19.46
N GLN A 123 -6.58 4.38 -18.64
CA GLN A 123 -5.81 5.60 -18.36
C GLN A 123 -5.97 6.05 -16.90
N VAL A 124 -6.07 5.10 -15.97
CA VAL A 124 -6.25 5.43 -14.57
C VAL A 124 -4.90 5.87 -13.98
N TYR A 125 -4.88 7.06 -13.40
CA TYR A 125 -3.74 7.50 -12.61
C TYR A 125 -3.83 6.92 -11.19
N GLU A 126 -4.98 7.06 -10.53
CA GLU A 126 -5.20 6.62 -9.16
C GLU A 126 -6.55 5.89 -9.00
N LEU A 127 -6.49 4.69 -8.42
CA LEU A 127 -7.63 3.92 -7.97
C LEU A 127 -7.59 3.77 -6.45
N HIS A 128 -8.56 4.40 -5.78
CA HIS A 128 -8.72 4.38 -4.32
C HIS A 128 -9.80 3.38 -3.91
N LEU A 129 -9.38 2.28 -3.28
CA LEU A 129 -10.23 1.22 -2.72
C LEU A 129 -9.94 1.00 -1.23
N GLU A 130 -9.22 1.92 -0.58
CA GLU A 130 -8.86 1.82 0.82
C GLU A 130 -10.09 1.90 1.75
N ASN A 131 -9.95 1.35 2.96
CA ASN A 131 -11.01 1.33 3.97
C ASN A 131 -12.32 0.68 3.45
N ASN A 132 -12.19 -0.52 2.88
CA ASN A 132 -13.29 -1.37 2.44
C ASN A 132 -13.22 -2.75 3.13
N ASN A 133 -14.04 -3.71 2.70
CA ASN A 133 -14.13 -5.05 3.27
C ASN A 133 -13.57 -6.14 2.33
N ILE A 134 -12.75 -5.79 1.34
CA ILE A 134 -12.26 -6.73 0.32
C ILE A 134 -11.42 -7.81 1.01
N ALA A 135 -11.85 -9.06 0.91
CA ALA A 135 -11.22 -10.18 1.61
C ALA A 135 -10.41 -11.11 0.70
N ALA A 136 -10.76 -11.17 -0.59
CA ALA A 136 -10.20 -12.11 -1.54
C ALA A 136 -9.59 -11.36 -2.75
N ILE A 137 -8.31 -11.64 -3.00
CA ILE A 137 -7.67 -11.40 -4.28
C ILE A 137 -7.74 -12.73 -5.05
N PHE A 138 -8.27 -12.69 -6.28
CA PHE A 138 -8.31 -13.83 -7.19
C PHE A 138 -7.31 -13.61 -8.35
N PRO A 139 -6.98 -14.64 -9.13
CA PRO A 139 -6.09 -14.47 -10.28
C PRO A 139 -6.62 -13.43 -11.28
N GLY A 140 -5.82 -12.41 -11.59
CA GLY A 140 -6.24 -11.28 -12.42
C GLY A 140 -7.21 -10.32 -11.73
N PHE A 141 -7.10 -10.12 -10.41
CA PHE A 141 -7.97 -9.19 -9.66
C PHE A 141 -7.99 -7.78 -10.25
N LEU A 142 -6.83 -7.31 -10.74
CA LEU A 142 -6.66 -6.04 -11.47
C LEU A 142 -6.34 -6.26 -12.95
N ALA A 143 -6.77 -7.38 -13.52
CA ALA A 143 -6.62 -7.61 -14.96
C ALA A 143 -7.38 -6.52 -15.74
N ASP A 144 -6.82 -6.14 -16.90
CA ASP A 144 -7.36 -5.10 -17.79
C ASP A 144 -7.48 -3.68 -17.19
N LEU A 145 -6.87 -3.45 -16.02
CA LEU A 145 -6.69 -2.12 -15.44
C LEU A 145 -5.31 -1.58 -15.80
N GLU A 146 -5.28 -0.50 -16.58
CA GLU A 146 -4.07 0.30 -16.78
C GLU A 146 -4.09 1.44 -15.77
N ALA A 147 -3.55 1.17 -14.57
CA ALA A 147 -3.41 2.11 -13.48
C ALA A 147 -1.94 2.40 -13.13
N SER A 148 -1.65 3.64 -12.70
CA SER A 148 -0.34 3.99 -12.11
C SER A 148 -0.28 3.66 -10.61
N SER A 149 -1.36 3.96 -9.88
CA SER A 149 -1.43 3.78 -8.43
C SER A 149 -2.74 3.08 -8.03
N VAL A 150 -2.62 2.04 -7.20
CA VAL A 150 -3.76 1.32 -6.64
C VAL A 150 -3.62 1.23 -5.13
N ASP A 151 -4.58 1.81 -4.42
CA ASP A 151 -4.65 1.78 -2.96
C ASP A 151 -5.70 0.75 -2.50
N LEU A 152 -5.23 -0.35 -1.90
CA LEU A 152 -6.03 -1.41 -1.28
C LEU A 152 -5.83 -1.45 0.23
N LYS A 153 -5.32 -0.37 0.83
CA LYS A 153 -5.04 -0.25 2.25
C LYS A 153 -6.26 -0.47 3.12
N ASN A 154 -6.06 -1.05 4.31
CA ASN A 154 -7.11 -1.23 5.30
C ASN A 154 -8.34 -1.97 4.76
N ASN A 155 -8.08 -3.07 4.04
CA ASN A 155 -9.09 -4.05 3.64
C ASN A 155 -8.98 -5.30 4.53
N LYS A 156 -9.57 -6.44 4.12
CA LYS A 156 -9.57 -7.70 4.86
C LYS A 156 -8.80 -8.81 4.13
N ILE A 157 -7.88 -8.45 3.24
CA ILE A 157 -7.15 -9.40 2.39
C ILE A 157 -6.29 -10.31 3.27
N LYS A 158 -6.42 -11.63 3.09
CA LYS A 158 -5.70 -12.64 3.90
C LYS A 158 -4.57 -13.35 3.14
N THR A 159 -4.70 -13.45 1.83
CA THR A 159 -3.80 -14.24 0.99
C THR A 159 -3.63 -13.58 -0.36
N LEU A 160 -2.41 -13.61 -0.91
CA LEU A 160 -2.15 -13.26 -2.30
C LEU A 160 -1.91 -14.56 -3.09
N PRO A 161 -2.85 -14.98 -3.95
CA PRO A 161 -2.73 -16.24 -4.68
C PRO A 161 -1.74 -16.12 -5.84
N LYS A 162 -1.46 -17.25 -6.49
CA LYS A 162 -0.79 -17.27 -7.79
C LYS A 162 -1.55 -16.39 -8.78
N GLY A 163 -0.85 -15.50 -9.48
CA GLY A 163 -1.46 -14.64 -10.50
C GLY A 163 -2.44 -13.60 -9.93
N GLY A 164 -2.41 -13.29 -8.63
CA GLY A 164 -3.34 -12.32 -8.03
C GLY A 164 -3.37 -10.96 -8.75
N PHE A 165 -2.24 -10.54 -9.32
CA PHE A 165 -2.08 -9.33 -10.13
C PHE A 165 -1.65 -9.66 -11.57
N GLU A 166 -2.06 -10.81 -12.10
CA GLU A 166 -1.82 -11.19 -13.49
C GLU A 166 -2.41 -10.14 -14.44
N GLY A 167 -1.62 -9.73 -15.44
CA GLY A 167 -1.95 -8.67 -16.39
C GLY A 167 -1.73 -7.23 -15.88
N SER A 168 -1.32 -7.01 -14.63
CA SER A 168 -1.15 -5.67 -14.04
C SER A 168 0.23 -5.03 -14.32
N LEU A 169 0.59 -4.94 -15.60
CA LEU A 169 1.94 -4.55 -16.05
C LEU A 169 2.29 -3.07 -15.81
N SER A 170 1.30 -2.19 -15.66
CA SER A 170 1.49 -0.74 -15.59
C SER A 170 1.59 -0.17 -14.17
N ILE A 171 1.27 -0.94 -13.13
CA ILE A 171 1.17 -0.44 -11.76
C ILE A 171 2.55 -0.03 -11.26
N LEU A 172 2.68 1.24 -10.86
CA LEU A 172 3.89 1.82 -10.27
C LEU A 172 3.83 1.78 -8.74
N ILE A 173 2.65 1.98 -8.16
CA ILE A 173 2.43 2.03 -6.71
C ILE A 173 1.30 1.08 -6.34
N LEU A 174 1.58 0.15 -5.44
CA LEU A 174 0.59 -0.75 -4.87
C LEU A 174 0.64 -0.69 -3.35
N ASP A 175 -0.43 -0.19 -2.74
CA ASP A 175 -0.58 -0.19 -1.28
C ASP A 175 -1.52 -1.32 -0.83
N LEU A 176 -0.96 -2.31 -0.14
CA LEU A 176 -1.66 -3.44 0.48
C LEU A 176 -1.54 -3.38 2.01
N SER A 177 -1.15 -2.24 2.57
CA SER A 177 -0.92 -2.08 4.00
C SER A 177 -2.21 -2.21 4.82
N LYS A 178 -2.05 -2.50 6.12
CA LYS A 178 -3.17 -2.62 7.08
C LYS A 178 -4.20 -3.69 6.68
N ASN A 179 -3.78 -4.75 6.01
CA ASN A 179 -4.61 -5.90 5.70
C ASN A 179 -4.37 -7.02 6.74
N SER A 180 -4.65 -8.28 6.38
CA SER A 180 -4.35 -9.45 7.21
C SER A 180 -3.61 -10.52 6.41
N ILE A 181 -2.75 -10.09 5.48
CA ILE A 181 -2.03 -10.97 4.57
C ILE A 181 -1.07 -11.83 5.39
N LYS A 182 -1.29 -13.16 5.33
CA LYS A 182 -0.44 -14.16 5.99
C LYS A 182 0.41 -14.93 5.01
N THR A 183 -0.13 -15.23 3.84
CA THR A 183 0.51 -16.07 2.82
C THR A 183 0.54 -15.36 1.48
N ILE A 184 1.70 -15.36 0.86
CA ILE A 184 1.93 -14.80 -0.48
C ILE A 184 2.48 -15.95 -1.34
N HIS A 185 1.82 -16.24 -2.44
CA HIS A 185 2.31 -17.20 -3.41
C HIS A 185 3.58 -16.67 -4.11
N GLU A 186 4.52 -17.55 -4.47
CA GLU A 186 5.81 -17.14 -5.06
C GLU A 186 5.69 -16.34 -6.37
N ASP A 187 4.65 -16.63 -7.16
CA ASP A 187 4.30 -15.90 -8.38
C ASP A 187 3.13 -14.91 -8.19
N ALA A 188 2.87 -14.43 -6.97
CA ALA A 188 1.79 -13.46 -6.73
C ALA A 188 2.06 -12.11 -7.42
N PHE A 189 3.33 -11.74 -7.57
CA PHE A 189 3.79 -10.46 -8.12
C PHE A 189 4.43 -10.59 -9.52
N LEU A 190 4.17 -11.70 -10.23
CA LEU A 190 4.83 -12.04 -11.49
C LEU A 190 4.77 -10.90 -12.52
N ASP A 191 3.60 -10.31 -12.72
CA ASP A 191 3.32 -9.32 -13.76
C ASP A 191 3.39 -7.87 -13.26
N LEU A 192 3.88 -7.62 -12.05
CA LEU A 192 4.10 -6.24 -11.55
C LEU A 192 5.43 -5.67 -12.06
N GLU A 193 5.65 -5.71 -13.38
CA GLU A 193 6.96 -5.42 -13.98
C GLU A 193 7.40 -3.96 -13.87
N SER A 194 6.45 -3.02 -13.76
CA SER A 194 6.72 -1.59 -13.66
C SER A 194 6.71 -1.07 -12.22
N ILE A 195 6.47 -1.93 -11.22
CA ILE A 195 6.26 -1.46 -9.84
C ILE A 195 7.50 -0.77 -9.28
N GLU A 196 7.29 0.40 -8.68
CA GLU A 196 8.32 1.18 -8.01
C GLU A 196 8.16 1.19 -6.49
N VAL A 197 6.92 1.12 -6.00
CA VAL A 197 6.59 1.15 -4.57
C VAL A 197 5.61 0.02 -4.25
N LEU A 198 6.01 -0.85 -3.33
CA LEU A 198 5.16 -1.91 -2.79
C LEU A 198 5.07 -1.76 -1.27
N ASN A 199 3.86 -1.48 -0.78
CA ASN A 199 3.59 -1.35 0.64
C ASN A 199 2.81 -2.57 1.16
N LEU A 200 3.43 -3.34 2.05
CA LEU A 200 2.86 -4.51 2.74
C LEU A 200 2.86 -4.31 4.26
N GLU A 201 3.02 -3.07 4.72
CA GLU A 201 3.07 -2.70 6.14
C GLU A 201 1.82 -3.15 6.91
N THR A 202 1.95 -3.47 8.20
CA THR A 202 0.81 -3.82 9.07
C THR A 202 0.01 -4.98 8.48
N ASN A 203 0.68 -6.11 8.26
CA ASN A 203 0.07 -7.36 7.83
C ASN A 203 0.46 -8.48 8.83
N LYS A 204 0.31 -9.75 8.44
CA LYS A 204 0.61 -10.91 9.29
C LYS A 204 1.61 -11.85 8.61
N ILE A 205 2.49 -11.29 7.79
CA ILE A 205 3.46 -12.05 6.99
C ILE A 205 4.55 -12.55 7.95
N CYS A 206 4.75 -13.87 8.00
CA CYS A 206 5.81 -14.48 8.81
C CYS A 206 6.93 -15.13 7.99
N HIS A 207 6.72 -15.31 6.68
CA HIS A 207 7.68 -15.91 5.79
C HIS A 207 7.60 -15.30 4.39
N LEU A 208 8.76 -15.13 3.74
CA LEU A 208 8.89 -14.72 2.35
C LEU A 208 9.53 -15.89 1.60
N THR A 209 8.84 -16.41 0.58
CA THR A 209 9.36 -17.52 -0.22
C THR A 209 10.55 -17.06 -1.06
N LEU A 210 11.48 -17.98 -1.31
CA LEU A 210 12.65 -17.70 -2.15
C LEU A 210 12.19 -17.25 -3.56
N GLY A 211 12.72 -16.14 -4.05
CA GLY A 211 12.38 -15.64 -5.38
C GLY A 211 11.02 -14.95 -5.49
N LEU A 212 10.33 -14.67 -4.37
CA LEU A 212 9.07 -13.93 -4.36
C LEU A 212 9.13 -12.60 -5.13
N PHE A 213 10.29 -11.94 -5.12
CA PHE A 213 10.51 -10.65 -5.76
C PHE A 213 11.33 -10.72 -7.04
N LYS A 214 11.52 -11.92 -7.62
CA LYS A 214 12.46 -12.17 -8.73
C LYS A 214 12.21 -11.30 -9.98
N HIS A 215 10.95 -10.87 -10.19
CA HIS A 215 10.53 -10.05 -11.34
C HIS A 215 10.46 -8.54 -11.04
N LEU A 216 10.58 -8.12 -9.77
CA LEU A 216 10.37 -6.73 -9.35
C LEU A 216 11.63 -5.88 -9.51
N SER A 217 12.20 -5.89 -10.72
CA SER A 217 13.49 -5.26 -10.98
C SER A 217 13.46 -3.73 -10.93
N THR A 218 12.29 -3.12 -11.14
CA THR A 218 12.04 -1.67 -11.07
C THR A 218 11.76 -1.17 -9.66
N LEU A 219 11.54 -2.08 -8.70
CA LEU A 219 11.09 -1.72 -7.36
C LEU A 219 12.16 -0.88 -6.65
N LYS A 220 11.77 0.31 -6.19
CA LYS A 220 12.62 1.29 -5.49
C LYS A 220 12.35 1.29 -3.99
N GLN A 221 11.12 1.03 -3.58
CA GLN A 221 10.72 1.06 -2.17
C GLN A 221 9.90 -0.17 -1.82
N LEU A 222 10.34 -0.90 -0.79
CA LEU A 222 9.63 -2.04 -0.22
C LEU A 222 9.40 -1.79 1.26
N ASN A 223 8.12 -1.72 1.65
CA ASN A 223 7.73 -1.59 3.04
C ASN A 223 7.11 -2.90 3.54
N LEU A 224 7.79 -3.54 4.49
CA LEU A 224 7.38 -4.78 5.17
C LEU A 224 7.29 -4.56 6.69
N ALA A 225 7.21 -3.31 7.14
CA ALA A 225 7.12 -3.00 8.57
C ALA A 225 5.85 -3.57 9.20
N ASP A 226 5.87 -3.74 10.52
CA ASP A 226 4.70 -4.18 11.29
C ASP A 226 4.13 -5.51 10.75
N ASN A 227 5.01 -6.50 10.62
CA ASN A 227 4.70 -7.88 10.23
C ASN A 227 5.29 -8.85 11.27
N ASN A 228 5.32 -10.15 10.97
CA ASN A 228 5.82 -11.20 11.85
C ASN A 228 7.08 -11.88 11.28
N LEU A 229 7.89 -11.15 10.51
CA LEU A 229 9.11 -11.70 9.90
C LEU A 229 10.17 -11.92 10.99
N SER A 230 10.86 -13.07 10.96
CA SER A 230 11.88 -13.39 11.97
C SER A 230 13.22 -13.82 11.38
N LYS A 231 13.22 -14.39 10.17
CA LYS A 231 14.39 -14.95 9.50
C LYS A 231 14.28 -14.76 8.00
N PHE A 232 15.43 -14.60 7.36
CA PHE A 232 15.56 -14.50 5.91
C PHE A 232 16.64 -15.47 5.45
N THR A 233 16.44 -16.10 4.30
CA THR A 233 17.47 -16.89 3.63
C THR A 233 18.18 -16.06 2.58
N ILE A 234 19.44 -16.36 2.28
CA ILE A 234 20.15 -15.73 1.16
C ILE A 234 19.32 -15.92 -0.12
N GLY A 235 19.14 -14.83 -0.85
CA GLY A 235 18.32 -14.79 -2.06
C GLY A 235 16.82 -14.53 -1.85
N THR A 236 16.36 -14.33 -0.60
CA THR A 236 14.96 -13.92 -0.33
C THR A 236 14.60 -12.65 -1.11
N PHE A 237 15.53 -11.70 -1.17
CA PHE A 237 15.36 -10.42 -1.88
C PHE A 237 15.96 -10.41 -3.28
N SER A 238 16.27 -11.57 -3.86
CA SER A 238 16.76 -11.66 -5.25
C SER A 238 15.76 -11.05 -6.22
N GLY A 239 16.27 -10.29 -7.20
CA GLY A 239 15.46 -9.60 -8.22
C GLY A 239 15.32 -8.09 -7.99
N LEU A 240 15.40 -7.65 -6.73
CA LEU A 240 15.24 -6.25 -6.30
C LEU A 240 16.48 -5.37 -6.59
N LYS A 241 16.91 -5.34 -7.85
CA LYS A 241 18.19 -4.73 -8.28
C LYS A 241 18.25 -3.22 -8.06
N ASN A 242 17.11 -2.53 -8.18
CA ASN A 242 17.01 -1.07 -8.05
C ASN A 242 16.46 -0.60 -6.70
N LEU A 243 16.35 -1.50 -5.72
CA LEU A 243 15.78 -1.15 -4.41
C LEU A 243 16.65 -0.11 -3.71
N ASN A 244 16.04 1.01 -3.37
CA ASN A 244 16.68 2.14 -2.71
C ASN A 244 16.34 2.22 -1.21
N SER A 245 15.14 1.77 -0.84
CA SER A 245 14.64 1.80 0.53
C SER A 245 13.98 0.48 0.90
N LEU A 246 14.44 -0.12 2.00
CA LEU A 246 13.86 -1.32 2.60
C LEU A 246 13.46 -1.03 4.04
N ASN A 247 12.18 -1.20 4.33
CA ASN A 247 11.65 -1.06 5.68
C ASN A 247 11.22 -2.43 6.24
N LEU A 248 11.89 -2.88 7.29
CA LEU A 248 11.65 -4.10 8.06
C LEU A 248 11.35 -3.78 9.54
N ALA A 249 11.01 -2.53 9.86
CA ALA A 249 10.73 -2.11 11.22
C ALA A 249 9.61 -2.93 11.87
N ASN A 250 9.59 -3.02 13.20
CA ASN A 250 8.51 -3.65 13.96
C ASN A 250 8.18 -5.07 13.49
N ASN A 251 9.21 -5.87 13.27
CA ASN A 251 9.10 -7.30 13.01
C ASN A 251 9.65 -8.08 14.22
N THR A 252 9.90 -9.37 14.04
CA THR A 252 10.40 -10.27 15.11
C THR A 252 11.83 -10.75 14.83
N ILE A 253 12.64 -9.93 14.17
CA ILE A 253 14.01 -10.28 13.77
C ILE A 253 14.92 -10.22 14.99
N SER A 254 15.48 -11.36 15.41
CA SER A 254 16.45 -11.40 16.52
C SER A 254 17.90 -11.47 16.07
N VAL A 255 18.15 -12.08 14.91
CA VAL A 255 19.47 -12.22 14.29
C VAL A 255 19.38 -11.68 12.88
N PHE A 256 20.10 -10.60 12.59
CA PHE A 256 20.12 -9.99 11.28
C PHE A 256 21.43 -10.35 10.54
N ASP A 257 21.35 -11.36 9.66
CA ASP A 257 22.45 -11.68 8.76
C ASP A 257 22.43 -10.75 7.54
N SER A 258 23.39 -9.82 7.47
CA SER A 258 23.49 -8.86 6.37
C SER A 258 23.76 -9.49 5.00
N ASN A 259 24.14 -10.77 4.91
CA ASN A 259 24.37 -11.46 3.64
C ASN A 259 23.11 -11.55 2.77
N VAL A 260 21.92 -11.44 3.37
CA VAL A 260 20.65 -11.41 2.65
C VAL A 260 20.48 -10.15 1.79
N LEU A 261 21.31 -9.13 2.04
CA LEU A 261 21.30 -7.84 1.35
C LEU A 261 22.31 -7.76 0.19
N ILE A 262 23.15 -8.78 -0.03
CA ILE A 262 24.23 -8.76 -1.05
C ILE A 262 23.72 -8.44 -2.47
N ALA A 263 22.45 -8.76 -2.76
CA ALA A 263 21.84 -8.50 -4.07
C ALA A 263 21.52 -7.01 -4.31
N PHE A 264 21.60 -6.16 -3.29
CA PHE A 264 21.17 -4.77 -3.38
C PHE A 264 22.31 -3.84 -3.79
N ASN A 265 22.33 -3.45 -5.06
CA ASN A 265 23.35 -2.57 -5.61
C ASN A 265 23.10 -1.07 -5.38
N HIS A 266 21.87 -0.69 -4.97
CA HIS A 266 21.43 0.70 -4.87
C HIS A 266 20.74 1.04 -3.54
N LEU A 267 20.75 0.11 -2.57
CA LEU A 267 20.08 0.32 -1.29
C LEU A 267 20.78 1.44 -0.51
N SER A 268 20.01 2.46 -0.16
CA SER A 268 20.49 3.65 0.53
C SER A 268 19.87 3.81 1.91
N LYS A 269 18.66 3.29 2.13
CA LYS A 269 17.91 3.37 3.38
C LYS A 269 17.52 1.98 3.85
N LEU A 270 17.90 1.64 5.08
CA LEU A 270 17.50 0.42 5.76
C LEU A 270 16.86 0.79 7.10
N ASP A 271 15.63 0.35 7.31
CA ASP A 271 14.97 0.46 8.60
C ASP A 271 14.74 -0.95 9.18
N ILE A 272 15.34 -1.21 10.34
CA ILE A 272 15.23 -2.45 11.12
C ILE A 272 14.89 -2.12 12.58
N ALA A 273 14.33 -0.94 12.84
CA ALA A 273 13.93 -0.51 14.17
C ALA A 273 12.83 -1.42 14.77
N GLY A 274 12.67 -1.41 16.09
CA GLY A 274 11.56 -2.11 16.76
C GLY A 274 11.58 -3.63 16.59
N ASN A 275 12.77 -4.22 16.41
CA ASN A 275 12.97 -5.67 16.30
C ASN A 275 13.59 -6.24 17.59
N GLY A 276 13.97 -7.51 17.57
CA GLY A 276 14.64 -8.21 18.67
C GLY A 276 16.17 -8.29 18.52
N ILE A 277 16.80 -7.41 17.74
CA ILE A 277 18.21 -7.56 17.34
C ILE A 277 19.12 -7.29 18.54
N TYR A 278 19.81 -8.31 19.02
CA TYR A 278 20.74 -8.21 20.16
C TYR A 278 22.21 -8.11 19.73
N TYR A 279 22.51 -8.52 18.49
CA TYR A 279 23.83 -8.42 17.89
C TYR A 279 23.73 -7.96 16.45
N PHE A 280 24.68 -7.12 16.02
CA PHE A 280 24.66 -6.51 14.70
C PHE A 280 26.09 -6.19 14.21
N ASP A 281 26.50 -6.78 13.11
CA ASP A 281 27.81 -6.53 12.50
C ASP A 281 27.72 -5.37 11.49
N ALA A 282 28.12 -4.18 11.95
CA ALA A 282 28.14 -2.99 11.11
C ALA A 282 29.16 -3.07 9.96
N HIS A 283 30.26 -3.82 10.14
CA HIS A 283 31.27 -3.97 9.10
C HIS A 283 30.78 -4.86 7.97
N SER A 284 30.22 -6.03 8.29
CA SER A 284 29.62 -6.92 7.29
C SER A 284 28.49 -6.24 6.52
N LEU A 285 27.63 -5.48 7.21
CA LEU A 285 26.55 -4.74 6.55
C LEU A 285 27.11 -3.73 5.52
N TYR A 286 28.10 -2.94 5.91
CA TYR A 286 28.67 -1.93 5.00
C TYR A 286 29.44 -2.56 3.84
N THR A 287 30.11 -3.69 4.07
CA THR A 287 30.76 -4.46 3.00
C THR A 287 29.73 -5.00 1.98
N ASN A 288 28.59 -5.48 2.46
CA ASN A 288 27.53 -6.02 1.61
C ASN A 288 26.74 -4.91 0.89
N VAL A 289 26.58 -3.74 1.51
CA VAL A 289 25.80 -2.61 0.96
C VAL A 289 26.54 -1.27 1.19
N PRO A 290 27.62 -0.98 0.43
CA PRO A 290 28.40 0.25 0.60
C PRO A 290 27.65 1.52 0.15
N THR A 291 26.52 1.37 -0.55
CA THR A 291 25.62 2.44 -0.96
C THR A 291 24.73 2.95 0.16
N MET A 292 24.67 2.26 1.31
CA MET A 292 23.83 2.65 2.43
C MET A 292 24.21 4.06 2.94
N ARG A 293 23.20 4.85 3.29
CA ARG A 293 23.34 6.24 3.79
C ARG A 293 22.55 6.47 5.05
N LEU A 294 21.43 5.79 5.22
CA LEU A 294 20.55 5.92 6.36
C LEU A 294 20.25 4.54 6.94
N LEU A 295 20.52 4.37 8.23
CA LEU A 295 20.16 3.20 9.02
C LEU A 295 19.26 3.62 10.18
N ARG A 296 18.14 2.92 10.35
CA ARG A 296 17.35 2.94 11.58
C ARG A 296 17.42 1.60 12.28
N ILE A 297 17.82 1.63 13.54
CA ILE A 297 18.09 0.45 14.38
C ILE A 297 17.60 0.68 15.82
N ASP A 298 16.85 1.75 16.04
CA ASP A 298 16.23 2.10 17.32
C ASP A 298 15.28 0.99 17.82
N ASP A 299 15.01 0.99 19.13
CA ASP A 299 14.10 0.04 19.77
C ASP A 299 14.47 -1.45 19.50
N ASN A 300 15.75 -1.79 19.60
CA ASN A 300 16.30 -3.15 19.54
C ASN A 300 16.97 -3.56 20.88
N LEU A 301 17.53 -4.77 20.94
CA LEU A 301 18.11 -5.38 22.15
C LEU A 301 19.64 -5.22 22.28
N LEU A 302 20.19 -4.14 21.71
CA LEU A 302 21.63 -3.94 21.63
C LEU A 302 22.22 -3.50 22.98
N SER A 303 23.41 -4.02 23.31
CA SER A 303 24.14 -3.50 24.46
C SER A 303 24.69 -2.10 24.19
N CYS A 304 24.84 -1.27 25.22
CA CYS A 304 25.31 0.11 25.06
C CYS A 304 26.72 0.17 24.47
N GLY A 305 27.62 -0.72 24.90
CA GLY A 305 28.96 -0.84 24.32
C GLY A 305 28.94 -1.24 22.85
N HIS A 306 28.06 -2.18 22.46
CA HIS A 306 27.92 -2.59 21.06
C HIS A 306 27.34 -1.48 20.19
N LEU A 307 26.31 -0.77 20.69
CA LEU A 307 25.69 0.36 20.01
C LEU A 307 26.67 1.53 19.80
N ILE A 308 27.52 1.85 20.78
CA ILE A 308 28.60 2.85 20.63
C ILE A 308 29.52 2.46 19.46
N ASN A 309 29.91 1.19 19.37
CA ASN A 309 30.78 0.71 18.30
C ASN A 309 30.11 0.80 16.93
N ILE A 310 28.82 0.42 16.84
CA ILE A 310 28.01 0.56 15.61
C ILE A 310 27.97 2.02 15.15
N ILE A 311 27.57 2.93 16.03
CA ILE A 311 27.43 4.36 15.72
C ILE A 311 28.79 4.95 15.32
N LYS A 312 29.87 4.61 16.05
CA LYS A 312 31.22 5.05 15.73
C LYS A 312 31.68 4.56 14.36
N TYR A 313 31.41 3.30 14.03
CA TYR A 313 31.74 2.73 12.73
C TYR A 313 30.99 3.45 11.60
N PHE A 314 29.66 3.57 11.69
CA PHE A 314 28.85 4.22 10.66
C PHE A 314 29.16 5.69 10.48
N LYS A 315 29.49 6.41 11.56
CA LYS A 315 30.01 7.79 11.47
C LYS A 315 31.29 7.87 10.64
N LYS A 316 32.20 6.90 10.76
CA LYS A 316 33.46 6.85 9.97
C LYS A 316 33.21 6.65 8.47
N VAL A 317 32.15 5.92 8.12
CA VAL A 317 31.79 5.60 6.72
C VAL A 317 30.65 6.45 6.17
N ASN A 318 30.32 7.57 6.84
CA ASN A 318 29.26 8.51 6.45
C ASN A 318 27.87 7.87 6.26
N VAL A 319 27.52 6.94 7.15
CA VAL A 319 26.16 6.42 7.29
C VAL A 319 25.52 7.09 8.50
N GLU A 320 24.36 7.71 8.28
CA GLU A 320 23.56 8.31 9.34
C GLU A 320 22.75 7.22 10.06
N VAL A 321 22.97 7.09 11.37
CA VAL A 321 22.12 6.26 12.24
C VAL A 321 21.08 7.18 12.84
N VAL A 322 19.85 7.09 12.32
CA VAL A 322 18.74 7.98 12.70
C VAL A 322 18.04 7.44 13.94
N ASN A 323 17.68 8.34 14.85
CA ASN A 323 16.88 8.05 16.03
C ASN A 323 15.63 8.92 16.02
N ILE A 324 14.46 8.29 15.93
CA ILE A 324 13.16 8.98 15.91
C ILE A 324 12.43 8.81 17.25
N SER A 325 12.66 7.70 17.96
CA SER A 325 11.98 7.39 19.22
C SER A 325 12.40 8.31 20.37
N GLY A 326 13.63 8.85 20.36
CA GLY A 326 14.08 9.85 21.35
C GLY A 326 13.99 9.37 22.80
N ARG A 327 14.42 8.12 23.07
CA ARG A 327 14.30 7.41 24.36
C ARG A 327 15.31 7.91 25.40
N TYR A 328 15.16 9.16 25.86
CA TYR A 328 16.05 9.75 26.87
C TYR A 328 15.71 9.35 28.31
N GLU A 329 14.53 8.76 28.52
CA GLU A 329 14.00 8.32 29.81
C GLU A 329 14.62 7.01 30.32
N ILE A 330 15.24 6.24 29.44
CA ILE A 330 15.95 4.99 29.74
C ILE A 330 17.40 5.10 29.32
N GLN A 331 18.22 4.12 29.71
CA GLN A 331 19.61 4.08 29.29
C GLN A 331 19.72 4.05 27.76
N ASN A 332 20.55 4.95 27.22
CA ASN A 332 20.61 5.19 25.78
C ASN A 332 21.99 5.67 25.29
N VAL A 333 22.24 5.52 23.99
CA VAL A 333 23.35 6.13 23.26
C VAL A 333 22.77 7.00 22.15
N ASN A 334 22.99 8.31 22.22
CA ASN A 334 22.39 9.31 21.30
C ASN A 334 20.85 9.20 21.22
N GLY A 335 20.20 8.91 22.35
CA GLY A 335 18.75 8.73 22.46
C GLY A 335 18.22 7.39 21.94
N ILE A 336 19.08 6.47 21.48
CA ILE A 336 18.70 5.10 21.13
C ILE A 336 18.86 4.24 22.38
N ALA A 337 17.77 3.61 22.82
CA ALA A 337 17.75 2.73 23.98
C ALA A 337 18.75 1.56 23.86
N CYS A 338 19.38 1.19 24.96
CA CYS A 338 20.34 0.08 25.03
C CYS A 338 20.37 -0.55 26.43
N THR A 339 21.08 -1.68 26.57
CA THR A 339 21.25 -2.38 27.86
C THR A 339 22.74 -2.55 28.23
N GLU A 340 23.08 -2.56 29.52
CA GLU A 340 24.43 -2.97 29.99
C GLU A 340 24.60 -4.49 30.02
N MET A 341 23.51 -5.26 29.90
CA MET A 341 23.59 -6.71 29.89
C MET A 341 24.03 -7.21 28.52
N THR A 342 25.03 -8.10 28.49
CA THR A 342 25.36 -8.81 27.27
C THR A 342 24.32 -9.90 27.02
N ILE A 343 23.39 -9.64 26.11
CA ILE A 343 22.38 -10.60 25.68
C ILE A 343 23.03 -11.52 24.63
N ASN A 344 23.32 -12.76 25.01
CA ASN A 344 23.96 -13.74 24.11
C ASN A 344 22.95 -14.66 23.39
N HIS A 345 21.65 -14.49 23.64
CA HIS A 345 20.57 -15.31 23.10
C HIS A 345 19.35 -14.43 22.80
N PRO A 346 18.45 -14.79 21.86
CA PRO A 346 17.22 -14.05 21.61
C PRO A 346 16.37 -13.92 22.89
N VAL A 347 15.90 -12.72 23.21
CA VAL A 347 14.96 -12.44 24.31
C VAL A 347 13.73 -11.76 23.70
N GLU A 348 12.53 -11.98 24.24
CA GLU A 348 11.34 -11.27 23.75
C GLU A 348 11.42 -9.77 24.08
N PHE A 349 11.03 -8.89 23.14
CA PHE A 349 11.09 -7.44 23.32
C PHE A 349 10.32 -6.94 24.57
N LYS A 350 9.17 -7.55 24.88
CA LYS A 350 8.41 -7.24 26.10
C LYS A 350 9.18 -7.60 27.38
N GLN A 351 9.94 -8.70 27.35
CA GLN A 351 10.80 -9.11 28.46
C GLN A 351 12.02 -8.20 28.56
N PHE A 352 12.56 -7.72 27.44
CA PHE A 352 13.59 -6.67 27.45
C PHE A 352 13.10 -5.36 28.06
N LEU A 353 11.91 -4.88 27.71
CA LEU A 353 11.36 -3.66 28.33
C LEU A 353 11.15 -3.84 29.84
N GLN A 354 10.82 -5.05 30.30
CA GLN A 354 10.81 -5.36 31.73
C GLN A 354 12.22 -5.34 32.33
N VAL A 355 13.21 -5.94 31.66
CA VAL A 355 14.62 -5.98 32.09
C VAL A 355 15.30 -4.59 32.07
N VAL A 356 14.91 -3.71 31.17
CA VAL A 356 15.39 -2.31 31.10
C VAL A 356 14.73 -1.43 32.15
N ASN A 357 13.49 -1.75 32.57
CA ASN A 357 12.78 -1.01 33.62
C ASN A 357 13.07 -1.53 35.04
N ASP A 358 13.40 -2.81 35.22
CA ASP A 358 13.69 -3.41 36.53
C ASP A 358 15.21 -3.56 36.75
N ASP A 359 15.74 -2.78 37.68
CA ASP A 359 17.12 -2.85 38.20
C ASP A 359 17.41 -4.13 39.02
N THR A 360 16.60 -5.18 38.90
CA THR A 360 16.69 -6.38 39.75
C THR A 360 16.91 -7.68 38.98
N LYS A 361 18.13 -8.20 39.15
CA LYS A 361 18.56 -9.58 38.95
C LYS A 361 17.46 -10.59 39.27
N LYS A 362 16.87 -11.23 38.26
CA LYS A 362 16.40 -12.62 38.36
C LYS A 362 16.40 -13.30 37.01
N ALA A 363 17.24 -14.32 36.91
CA ALA A 363 17.19 -15.32 35.86
C ALA A 363 15.82 -16.01 35.87
N ILE A 364 15.14 -16.04 34.72
CA ILE A 364 13.96 -16.86 34.54
C ILE A 364 14.08 -17.59 33.20
N LEU A 365 13.99 -18.92 33.29
CA LEU A 365 13.98 -19.92 32.24
C LEU A 365 12.83 -19.69 31.24
N TYR A 366 13.05 -19.98 29.96
CA TYR A 366 11.96 -20.17 28.99
C TYR A 366 12.21 -21.34 28.03
N CYS A 367 11.09 -21.86 27.52
CA CYS A 367 10.83 -23.08 26.74
C CYS A 367 11.73 -23.33 25.53
#